data_AF-A0A382BWP9-F1
#
_entry.id   AF-A0A382BWP9-F1
#
_cell.length_a   1.000
_cell.length_b   1.000
_cell.length_c   1.000
_cell.angle_alpha   90.00
_cell.angle_beta   90.00
_cell.angle_gamma   90.00
#
_symmetry.space_group_name_H-M   'P 1'
#
loop_
_entity.id
_entity.type
_entity.pdbx_description
1 polymer ?
#
loop_
_entity_poly.entity_id
_entity_poly.type
_entity_poly.pdbx_seq_one_letter_code
_entity_poly.pdbx_strand_id
1 'polypeptide(L)'
;MRSSDNAPEATLDAIDLSIMWDRLVSIADEIVTTLVRTSFSTIVSESYDLTVAILDRDGKLVAQGTRSLPVFMGTAPRTLTHFLERFPPDTLNPGDVIMSNDPWIGTGHMFDINVMRPVFFENTIIAYTMSITHLPDIGGIGFGATATEIFHEGLRIPIIKFLEEGKRNELIVDFIANNVRIPDQVLGDLLANVTANQVGGQMILDFIAEYGLQNIDQLSHSIRHSSEKAMREAIQEMKDGSYRNSVEIEGIDGPLSLGCQARIEGSSINI
;
A
#
# COMPACT_ATOMS: atom_id res chain seq x y z
N MET A 1 -14.45 -33.72 -20.16
CA MET A 1 -15.17 -32.91 -21.16
C MET A 1 -16.40 -32.33 -20.48
N ARG A 2 -16.24 -31.17 -19.83
CA ARG A 2 -17.34 -30.27 -19.44
C ARG A 2 -16.86 -28.89 -19.83
N SER A 3 -17.58 -28.32 -20.78
CA SER A 3 -17.39 -27.01 -21.38
C SER A 3 -17.36 -25.96 -20.30
N SER A 4 -16.23 -25.26 -20.20
CA SER A 4 -16.20 -23.91 -19.64
C SER A 4 -16.96 -23.02 -20.62
N ASP A 5 -18.16 -22.61 -20.25
CA ASP A 5 -18.88 -21.54 -20.91
C ASP A 5 -18.02 -20.26 -20.80
N ASN A 6 -17.26 -19.98 -21.85
CA ASN A 6 -16.67 -18.66 -22.08
C ASN A 6 -17.82 -17.71 -22.40
N ALA A 7 -18.48 -17.19 -21.37
CA ALA A 7 -19.15 -15.91 -21.50
C ALA A 7 -18.06 -14.87 -21.83
N PRO A 8 -18.22 -14.05 -22.88
CA PRO A 8 -17.29 -12.95 -23.12
C PRO A 8 -17.30 -12.09 -21.86
N GLU A 9 -16.14 -11.92 -21.22
CA GLU A 9 -15.95 -10.88 -20.19
C GLU A 9 -16.48 -9.58 -20.80
N ALA A 10 -17.56 -9.04 -20.23
CA ALA A 10 -18.10 -7.78 -20.68
C ALA A 10 -17.01 -6.73 -20.46
N THR A 11 -16.27 -6.37 -21.50
CA THR A 11 -15.31 -5.28 -21.44
C THR A 11 -16.09 -4.01 -21.14
N LEU A 12 -15.78 -3.36 -20.01
CA LEU A 12 -16.27 -2.03 -19.69
C LEU A 12 -16.00 -1.11 -20.89
N ASP A 13 -16.96 -0.24 -21.23
CA ASP A 13 -16.72 0.77 -22.25
C ASP A 13 -15.54 1.65 -21.84
N ALA A 14 -14.73 2.09 -22.80
CA ALA A 14 -13.50 2.82 -22.53
C ALA A 14 -13.76 4.15 -21.79
N ILE A 15 -14.90 4.80 -22.06
CA ILE A 15 -15.30 6.04 -21.40
C ILE A 15 -15.66 5.75 -19.94
N ASP A 16 -16.50 4.72 -19.71
CA ASP A 16 -16.90 4.32 -18.36
C ASP A 16 -15.68 3.90 -17.53
N LEU A 17 -14.78 3.09 -18.10
CA LEU A 17 -13.53 2.69 -17.46
C LEU A 17 -12.69 3.90 -17.03
N SER A 18 -12.50 4.88 -17.92
CA SER A 18 -11.72 6.09 -17.62
C SER A 18 -12.37 6.89 -16.49
N ILE A 19 -13.68 7.13 -16.56
CA ILE A 19 -14.40 7.90 -15.54
C ILE A 19 -14.31 7.20 -14.19
N MET A 20 -14.57 5.90 -14.14
CA MET A 20 -14.56 5.13 -12.90
C MET A 20 -13.15 5.02 -12.31
N TRP A 21 -12.12 4.89 -13.15
CA TRP A 21 -10.74 4.89 -12.68
C TRP A 21 -10.34 6.25 -12.11
N ASP A 22 -10.65 7.36 -12.79
CA ASP A 22 -10.40 8.72 -12.27
C ASP A 22 -11.13 8.97 -10.94
N ARG A 23 -12.32 8.41 -10.76
CA ARG A 23 -13.06 8.45 -9.48
C ARG A 23 -12.33 7.68 -8.39
N LEU A 24 -11.79 6.49 -8.66
CA LEU A 24 -10.98 5.75 -7.68
C LEU A 24 -9.69 6.49 -7.32
N VAL A 25 -9.01 7.13 -8.28
CA VAL A 25 -7.85 7.99 -8.02
C VAL A 25 -8.25 9.18 -7.15
N SER A 26 -9.39 9.81 -7.44
CA SER A 26 -9.93 10.91 -6.62
C SER A 26 -10.23 10.47 -5.18
N ILE A 27 -10.75 9.25 -4.99
CA ILE A 27 -10.94 8.69 -3.64
C ILE A 27 -9.59 8.50 -2.94
N ALA A 28 -8.59 7.97 -3.64
CA ALA A 28 -7.24 7.83 -3.08
C ALA A 28 -6.63 9.20 -2.70
N ASP A 29 -6.87 10.24 -3.50
CA ASP A 29 -6.46 11.62 -3.19
C ASP A 29 -7.19 12.22 -1.98
N GLU A 30 -8.45 11.86 -1.75
CA GLU A 30 -9.18 12.28 -0.55
C GLU A 30 -8.65 11.58 0.70
N ILE A 31 -8.26 10.30 0.60
CA ILE A 31 -7.56 9.61 1.69
C ILE A 31 -6.23 10.31 1.99
N VAL A 32 -5.43 10.65 0.97
CA VAL A 32 -4.18 11.42 1.16
C VAL A 32 -4.47 12.76 1.84
N THR A 33 -5.49 13.49 1.39
CA THR A 33 -5.87 14.78 1.97
C THR A 33 -6.28 14.63 3.43
N THR A 34 -7.08 13.62 3.75
CA THR A 34 -7.47 13.30 5.13
C THR A 34 -6.26 12.98 5.99
N LEU A 35 -5.36 12.14 5.47
CA LEU A 35 -4.14 11.72 6.16
C LEU A 35 -3.27 12.94 6.50
N VAL A 36 -2.95 13.77 5.51
CA VAL A 36 -2.16 14.99 5.68
C VAL A 36 -2.78 15.95 6.69
N ARG A 37 -4.10 16.17 6.61
CA ARG A 37 -4.81 17.12 7.47
C ARG A 37 -4.99 16.64 8.92
N THR A 38 -4.88 15.34 9.16
CA THR A 38 -5.06 14.74 10.48
C THR A 38 -3.76 14.24 11.11
N SER A 39 -2.66 14.22 10.35
CA SER A 39 -1.33 13.87 10.85
C SER A 39 -0.75 14.95 11.75
N PHE A 40 0.05 14.52 12.71
CA PHE A 40 0.64 15.34 13.75
C PHE A 40 2.10 15.68 13.42
N SER A 41 2.82 14.79 12.73
CA SER A 41 4.19 15.05 12.32
C SER A 41 4.25 15.86 11.02
N THR A 42 5.29 16.66 10.88
CA THR A 42 5.60 17.40 9.63
C THR A 42 6.12 16.49 8.52
N ILE A 43 6.53 15.26 8.86
CA ILE A 43 6.98 14.26 7.86
C ILE A 43 5.79 13.91 6.96
N VAL A 44 4.63 13.63 7.57
CA VAL A 44 3.43 13.31 6.81
C VAL A 44 2.69 14.58 6.36
N SER A 45 2.49 15.56 7.26
CA SER A 45 1.63 16.72 6.98
C SER A 45 2.24 17.75 6.02
N GLU A 46 3.56 17.89 5.97
CA GLU A 46 4.24 18.88 5.13
C GLU A 46 5.11 18.23 4.04
N SER A 47 5.78 17.11 4.36
CA SER A 47 6.75 16.48 3.44
C SER A 47 6.15 15.41 2.52
N TYR A 48 4.91 14.97 2.79
CA TYR A 48 4.23 13.93 2.01
C TYR A 48 5.02 12.62 1.92
N ASP A 49 5.75 12.25 2.98
CA ASP A 49 6.39 10.94 3.06
C ASP A 49 5.37 9.86 3.43
N LEU A 50 4.52 9.57 2.43
CA LEU A 50 3.35 8.74 2.55
C LEU A 50 3.01 8.04 1.24
N THR A 51 2.18 7.01 1.34
CA THR A 51 1.42 6.46 0.23
C THR A 51 0.06 5.99 0.67
N VAL A 52 -0.92 6.17 -0.22
CA VAL A 52 -2.23 5.54 -0.11
C VAL A 52 -2.45 4.63 -1.31
N ALA A 53 -2.93 3.43 -1.05
CA ALA A 53 -3.30 2.43 -2.03
C ALA A 53 -4.74 1.95 -1.79
N ILE A 54 -5.49 1.84 -2.89
CA ILE A 54 -6.74 1.08 -2.95
C ILE A 54 -6.41 -0.24 -3.64
N LEU A 55 -6.69 -1.35 -2.96
CA LEU A 55 -6.47 -2.70 -3.48
C LEU A 55 -7.81 -3.42 -3.62
N ASP A 56 -7.92 -4.26 -4.66
CA ASP A 56 -9.07 -5.15 -4.82
C ASP A 56 -9.05 -6.29 -3.80
N ARG A 57 -10.08 -7.14 -3.82
CA ARG A 57 -10.22 -8.27 -2.90
C ARG A 57 -9.09 -9.31 -2.99
N ASP A 58 -8.40 -9.38 -4.13
CA ASP A 58 -7.26 -10.28 -4.38
C ASP A 58 -5.92 -9.60 -4.02
N GLY A 59 -6.00 -8.41 -3.43
CA GLY A 59 -4.87 -7.61 -2.99
C GLY A 59 -4.06 -6.99 -4.12
N LYS A 60 -4.69 -6.72 -5.26
CA LYS A 60 -4.04 -6.08 -6.41
C LYS A 60 -4.27 -4.59 -6.35
N LEU A 61 -3.22 -3.81 -6.60
CA LEU A 61 -3.30 -2.36 -6.61
C LEU A 61 -4.20 -1.89 -7.76
N VAL A 62 -5.19 -1.05 -7.42
CA VAL A 62 -6.17 -0.49 -8.36
C VAL A 62 -5.93 1.00 -8.57
N ALA A 63 -5.74 1.74 -7.48
CA ALA A 63 -5.48 3.17 -7.51
C ALA A 63 -4.53 3.57 -6.37
N GLN A 64 -3.81 4.66 -6.61
CA GLN A 64 -2.92 5.29 -5.65
C GLN A 64 -3.19 6.80 -5.64
N GLY A 65 -3.02 7.44 -4.49
CA GLY A 65 -3.13 8.90 -4.40
C GLY A 65 -2.01 9.58 -5.19
N THR A 66 -2.32 10.62 -5.94
CA THR A 66 -1.43 11.35 -6.86
C THR A 66 -0.17 11.91 -6.20
N ARG A 67 -0.26 12.31 -4.92
CA ARG A 67 0.88 12.82 -4.14
C ARG A 67 1.64 11.74 -3.35
N SER A 68 1.27 10.47 -3.54
CA SER A 68 1.93 9.34 -2.88
C SER A 68 3.28 9.03 -3.52
N LEU A 69 4.23 8.59 -2.71
CA LEU A 69 5.52 8.11 -3.21
C LEU A 69 5.36 6.83 -4.06
N PRO A 70 5.95 6.76 -5.27
CA PRO A 70 5.72 5.64 -6.19
C PRO A 70 6.37 4.32 -5.73
N VAL A 71 7.37 4.38 -4.83
CA VAL A 71 8.14 3.21 -4.39
C VAL A 71 7.27 2.11 -3.76
N PHE A 72 6.16 2.49 -3.13
CA PHE A 72 5.31 1.57 -2.41
C PHE A 72 4.30 0.82 -3.30
N MET A 73 4.19 1.16 -4.59
CA MET A 73 3.34 0.43 -5.55
C MET A 73 3.71 -1.07 -5.63
N GLY A 74 5.00 -1.38 -5.48
CA GLY A 74 5.51 -2.75 -5.52
C GLY A 74 5.38 -3.50 -4.19
N THR A 75 5.42 -2.79 -3.06
CA THR A 75 5.42 -3.39 -1.72
C THR A 75 4.02 -3.55 -1.15
N ALA A 76 3.11 -2.58 -1.32
CA ALA A 76 1.77 -2.64 -0.73
C ALA A 76 0.98 -3.93 -1.05
N PRO A 77 0.93 -4.43 -2.31
CA PRO A 77 0.30 -5.74 -2.60
C PRO A 77 0.97 -6.92 -1.89
N ARG A 78 2.30 -6.88 -1.71
CA ARG A 78 3.06 -7.93 -1.00
C ARG A 78 2.81 -7.86 0.51
N THR A 79 2.84 -6.66 1.09
CA THR A 79 2.49 -6.42 2.50
C THR A 79 1.09 -6.94 2.80
N LEU A 80 0.11 -6.63 1.93
CA LEU A 80 -1.26 -7.13 2.07
C LEU A 80 -1.31 -8.66 2.03
N THR A 81 -0.54 -9.31 1.15
CA THR A 81 -0.45 -10.78 1.10
C THR A 81 -0.05 -11.34 2.46
N HIS A 82 1.00 -10.79 3.10
CA HIS A 82 1.43 -11.20 4.43
C HIS A 82 0.38 -10.92 5.53
N PHE A 83 -0.32 -9.78 5.44
CA PHE A 83 -1.41 -9.46 6.37
C PHE A 83 -2.52 -10.50 6.28
N LEU A 84 -2.90 -10.91 5.07
CA LEU A 84 -3.95 -11.89 4.84
C LEU A 84 -3.50 -13.34 5.12
N GLU A 85 -2.21 -13.65 5.02
CA GLU A 85 -1.67 -14.92 5.52
C GLU A 85 -1.82 -15.03 7.05
N ARG A 86 -1.58 -13.93 7.77
CA ARG A 86 -1.71 -13.89 9.23
C ARG A 86 -3.16 -13.81 9.71
N PHE A 87 -3.97 -13.03 9.01
CA PHE A 87 -5.39 -12.80 9.27
C PHE A 87 -6.18 -13.04 7.97
N PRO A 88 -6.54 -14.32 7.69
CA PRO A 88 -7.30 -14.69 6.50
C PRO A 88 -8.59 -13.87 6.34
N PRO A 89 -9.03 -13.55 5.11
CA PRO A 89 -10.19 -12.69 4.86
C PRO A 89 -11.47 -13.08 5.61
N ASP A 90 -11.72 -14.38 5.81
CA ASP A 90 -12.86 -14.94 6.53
C ASP A 90 -12.79 -14.76 8.06
N THR A 91 -11.64 -14.33 8.59
CA THR A 91 -11.41 -14.01 10.01
C THR A 91 -11.45 -12.51 10.32
N LEU A 92 -11.65 -11.68 9.29
CA LEU A 92 -11.73 -10.23 9.41
C LEU A 92 -13.19 -9.79 9.60
N ASN A 93 -13.37 -8.76 10.43
CA ASN A 93 -14.67 -8.15 10.68
C ASN A 93 -14.68 -6.67 10.29
N PRO A 94 -15.86 -6.09 9.99
CA PRO A 94 -16.00 -4.65 9.80
C PRO A 94 -15.42 -3.86 10.98
N GLY A 95 -14.54 -2.90 10.68
CA GLY A 95 -13.88 -2.07 11.69
C GLY A 95 -12.54 -2.60 12.18
N ASP A 96 -12.11 -3.79 11.74
CA ASP A 96 -10.73 -4.25 11.96
C ASP A 96 -9.74 -3.31 11.25
N VAL A 97 -8.59 -3.07 11.88
CA VAL A 97 -7.45 -2.39 11.27
C VAL A 97 -6.19 -3.17 11.58
N ILE A 98 -5.46 -3.56 10.54
CA ILE A 98 -4.21 -4.31 10.66
C ILE A 98 -3.04 -3.37 10.41
N MET A 99 -1.97 -3.52 11.18
CA MET A 99 -0.74 -2.77 10.93
C MET A 99 0.54 -3.56 11.21
N SER A 100 1.64 -3.11 10.60
CA SER A 100 3.01 -3.53 10.86
C SER A 100 4.00 -2.55 10.26
N ASN A 101 5.18 -2.43 10.85
CA ASN A 101 6.35 -1.74 10.27
C ASN A 101 7.53 -2.71 10.07
N ASP A 102 7.25 -4.02 10.04
CA ASP A 102 8.28 -5.02 9.87
C ASP A 102 8.96 -4.86 8.49
N PRO A 103 10.26 -4.50 8.44
CA PRO A 103 10.91 -4.12 7.19
C PRO A 103 11.05 -5.28 6.21
N TRP A 104 10.97 -6.53 6.69
CA TRP A 104 11.14 -7.72 5.85
C TRP A 104 9.91 -8.08 5.03
N ILE A 105 8.73 -7.66 5.50
CA ILE A 105 7.44 -7.96 4.87
C ILE A 105 6.68 -6.70 4.43
N GLY A 106 7.11 -5.53 4.92
CA GLY A 106 6.60 -4.21 4.57
C GLY A 106 7.47 -3.52 3.52
N THR A 107 8.07 -2.39 3.90
CA THR A 107 8.65 -1.43 2.94
C THR A 107 10.17 -1.30 3.02
N GLY A 108 10.86 -2.20 3.72
CA GLY A 108 12.32 -2.27 3.72
C GLY A 108 13.02 -1.50 4.84
N HIS A 109 12.31 -0.68 5.62
CA HIS A 109 12.86 -0.06 6.84
C HIS A 109 11.79 0.16 7.92
N MET A 110 12.22 0.39 9.16
CA MET A 110 11.33 0.35 10.34
C MET A 110 10.48 1.60 10.56
N PHE A 111 10.80 2.73 9.93
CA PHE A 111 10.04 3.96 10.16
C PHE A 111 8.68 3.96 9.44
N ASP A 112 8.55 3.20 8.37
CA ASP A 112 7.29 3.12 7.63
C ASP A 112 6.31 2.17 8.32
N ILE A 113 5.21 2.73 8.80
CA ILE A 113 4.07 1.92 9.24
C ILE A 113 3.14 1.66 8.06
N ASN A 114 2.76 0.40 7.87
CA ASN A 114 1.74 -0.01 6.93
C ASN A 114 0.45 -0.23 7.72
N VAL A 115 -0.62 0.47 7.38
CA VAL A 115 -1.92 0.39 8.05
C VAL A 115 -2.97 0.05 7.00
N MET A 116 -3.73 -1.01 7.23
CA MET A 116 -4.70 -1.52 6.28
C MET A 116 -6.06 -1.72 6.94
N ARG A 117 -7.12 -1.38 6.19
CA ARG A 117 -8.52 -1.63 6.57
C ARG A 117 -9.27 -2.38 5.47
N PRO A 118 -9.93 -3.51 5.78
CA PRO A 118 -10.87 -4.15 4.86
C PRO A 118 -12.14 -3.31 4.67
N VAL A 119 -12.62 -3.25 3.43
CA VAL A 119 -13.87 -2.59 3.05
C VAL A 119 -14.94 -3.65 2.82
N PHE A 120 -16.02 -3.60 3.60
CA PHE A 120 -17.10 -4.58 3.57
C PHE A 120 -18.35 -4.03 2.89
N PHE A 121 -18.92 -4.81 1.98
CA PHE A 121 -20.26 -4.62 1.42
C PHE A 121 -21.05 -5.92 1.58
N GLU A 122 -22.24 -5.86 2.19
CA GLU A 122 -23.08 -7.04 2.46
C GLU A 122 -22.32 -8.22 3.11
N ASN A 123 -21.49 -7.94 4.12
CA ASN A 123 -20.63 -8.90 4.83
C ASN A 123 -19.51 -9.55 3.99
N THR A 124 -19.26 -9.06 2.78
CA THR A 124 -18.16 -9.52 1.93
C THR A 124 -17.11 -8.43 1.79
N ILE A 125 -15.84 -8.80 1.84
CA ILE A 125 -14.76 -7.86 1.53
C ILE A 125 -14.73 -7.62 0.02
N ILE A 126 -14.83 -6.35 -0.37
CA ILE A 126 -14.82 -5.91 -1.77
C ILE A 126 -13.53 -5.19 -2.16
N ALA A 127 -12.80 -4.67 -1.19
CA ALA A 127 -11.56 -3.92 -1.38
C ALA A 127 -10.80 -3.79 -0.05
N TYR A 128 -9.57 -3.30 -0.13
CA TYR A 128 -8.78 -2.86 1.01
C TYR A 128 -8.28 -1.43 0.78
N THR A 129 -8.33 -0.60 1.81
CA THR A 129 -7.60 0.66 1.85
C THR A 129 -6.34 0.47 2.67
N MET A 130 -5.20 0.90 2.13
CA MET A 130 -3.92 0.84 2.81
C MET A 130 -3.24 2.20 2.75
N SER A 131 -2.73 2.64 3.89
CA SER A 131 -1.87 3.80 4.01
C SER A 131 -0.52 3.38 4.56
N ILE A 132 0.52 4.01 4.06
CA ILE A 132 1.90 3.81 4.44
C ILE A 132 2.45 5.19 4.77
N THR A 133 3.03 5.38 5.96
CA THR A 133 3.60 6.67 6.36
C THR A 133 4.90 6.47 7.11
N HIS A 134 5.85 7.37 6.88
CA HIS A 134 7.05 7.44 7.69
C HIS A 134 6.73 8.08 9.05
N LEU A 135 6.83 7.28 10.12
CA LEU A 135 6.65 7.77 11.49
C LEU A 135 7.83 8.66 11.91
N PRO A 136 7.61 9.65 12.77
CA PRO A 136 8.68 10.57 13.17
C PRO A 136 9.65 9.98 14.20
N ASP A 137 9.28 8.87 14.84
CA ASP A 137 10.14 8.14 15.75
C ASP A 137 9.68 6.67 15.88
N ILE A 138 10.64 5.76 15.97
CA ILE A 138 10.38 4.34 16.24
C ILE A 138 11.23 3.81 17.40
N GLY A 139 11.79 4.70 18.23
CA GLY A 139 12.72 4.33 19.29
C GLY A 139 14.12 3.99 18.76
N GLY A 140 14.74 2.95 19.31
CA GLY A 140 16.08 2.51 18.90
C GLY A 140 17.17 3.54 19.17
N ILE A 141 18.26 3.51 18.41
CA ILE A 141 19.33 4.52 18.48
C ILE A 141 18.98 5.82 17.75
N GLY A 142 17.82 5.87 17.07
CA GLY A 142 17.36 7.00 16.28
C GLY A 142 17.83 6.94 14.83
N PHE A 143 17.69 8.07 14.12
CA PHE A 143 18.05 8.16 12.71
C PHE A 143 19.57 8.18 12.52
N GLY A 144 20.11 7.19 11.80
CA GLY A 144 21.53 7.11 11.47
C GLY A 144 21.96 5.75 10.94
N ALA A 145 23.15 5.70 10.34
CA ALA A 145 23.73 4.49 9.74
C ALA A 145 24.57 3.65 10.72
N THR A 146 24.47 3.93 12.02
CA THR A 146 25.30 3.29 13.06
C THR A 146 24.69 2.01 13.63
N ALA A 147 23.46 1.68 13.26
CA ALA A 147 22.81 0.44 13.66
C ALA A 147 23.49 -0.76 12.98
N THR A 148 24.00 -1.69 13.78
CA THR A 148 24.63 -2.92 13.29
C THR A 148 23.69 -4.13 13.32
N GLU A 149 22.55 -4.00 13.98
CA GLU A 149 21.55 -5.04 14.18
C GLU A 149 20.17 -4.40 14.17
N ILE A 150 19.15 -5.11 13.64
CA ILE A 150 17.78 -4.61 13.56
C ILE A 150 17.20 -4.22 14.93
N PHE A 151 17.68 -4.83 16.02
CA PHE A 151 17.24 -4.49 17.38
C PHE A 151 17.69 -3.09 17.83
N HIS A 152 18.73 -2.53 17.20
CA HIS A 152 19.15 -1.15 17.42
C HIS A 152 18.24 -0.14 16.72
N GLU A 153 17.51 -0.56 15.68
CA GLU A 153 16.68 0.33 14.86
C GLU A 153 15.34 0.67 15.52
N GLY A 154 14.94 -0.06 16.58
CA GLY A 154 13.85 0.33 17.47
C GLY A 154 12.70 -0.67 17.52
N LEU A 155 11.47 -0.15 17.59
CA LEU A 155 10.26 -0.93 17.78
C LEU A 155 9.83 -1.60 16.47
N ARG A 156 10.01 -2.92 16.39
CA ARG A 156 9.49 -3.75 15.30
C ARG A 156 8.13 -4.33 15.68
N ILE A 157 7.08 -3.80 15.07
CA ILE A 157 5.69 -4.16 15.29
C ILE A 157 5.35 -5.33 14.35
N PRO A 158 5.05 -6.54 14.88
CA PRO A 158 4.60 -7.65 14.06
C PRO A 158 3.23 -7.35 13.46
N ILE A 159 2.74 -8.20 12.56
CA ILE A 159 1.37 -8.05 12.02
C ILE A 159 0.36 -8.22 13.16
N ILE A 160 -0.36 -7.14 13.48
CA ILE A 160 -1.33 -7.07 14.57
C ILE A 160 -2.62 -6.40 14.13
N LYS A 161 -3.74 -6.72 14.79
CA LYS A 161 -4.94 -5.89 14.77
C LYS A 161 -4.77 -4.73 15.74
N PHE A 162 -4.65 -3.50 15.23
CA PHE A 162 -4.61 -2.29 16.04
C PHE A 162 -6.01 -1.90 16.53
N LEU A 163 -7.00 -2.04 15.66
CA LEU A 163 -8.42 -2.04 16.01
C LEU A 163 -8.99 -3.42 15.70
N GLU A 164 -9.80 -3.92 16.62
CA GLU A 164 -10.63 -5.12 16.42
C GLU A 164 -12.09 -4.72 16.56
N GLU A 165 -12.85 -4.87 15.47
CA GLU A 165 -14.25 -4.42 15.37
C GLU A 165 -14.44 -2.95 15.82
N GLY A 166 -13.53 -2.09 15.39
CA GLY A 166 -13.54 -0.66 15.74
C GLY A 166 -13.04 -0.33 17.15
N LYS A 167 -12.67 -1.32 17.96
CA LYS A 167 -12.14 -1.11 19.32
C LYS A 167 -10.62 -1.09 19.28
N ARG A 168 -10.03 0.02 19.72
CA ARG A 168 -8.57 0.18 19.81
C ARG A 168 -8.00 -0.72 20.92
N ASN A 169 -6.88 -1.38 20.63
CA ASN A 169 -6.15 -2.13 21.62
C ASN A 169 -5.24 -1.19 22.44
N GLU A 170 -5.71 -0.78 23.62
CA GLU A 170 -4.98 0.14 24.50
C GLU A 170 -3.61 -0.42 24.95
N LEU A 171 -3.47 -1.74 25.09
CA LEU A 171 -2.18 -2.34 25.44
C LEU A 171 -1.15 -2.09 24.34
N ILE A 172 -1.54 -2.23 23.06
CA ILE A 172 -0.66 -1.92 21.93
C ILE A 172 -0.27 -0.44 21.94
N VAL A 173 -1.23 0.46 22.23
CA VAL A 173 -0.99 1.90 22.34
C VAL A 173 0.06 2.18 23.42
N ASP A 174 -0.11 1.61 24.61
CA ASP A 174 0.82 1.78 25.74
C ASP A 174 2.22 1.27 25.39
N PHE A 175 2.31 0.11 24.73
CA PHE A 175 3.60 -0.43 24.28
C PHE A 175 4.30 0.47 23.25
N ILE A 176 3.56 0.99 22.27
CA ILE A 176 4.14 1.90 21.27
C ILE A 176 4.60 3.18 21.97
N ALA A 177 3.73 3.80 22.77
CA ALA A 177 4.01 5.07 23.44
C ALA A 177 5.24 5.00 24.34
N ASN A 178 5.43 3.88 25.05
CA ASN A 178 6.55 3.70 25.97
C ASN A 178 7.89 3.43 25.24
N ASN A 179 7.87 3.10 23.95
CA ASN A 179 9.07 2.76 23.18
C ASN A 179 9.46 3.85 22.17
N VAL A 180 8.79 5.00 22.17
CA VAL A 180 9.08 6.14 21.29
C VAL A 180 9.31 7.43 22.08
N ARG A 181 10.06 8.36 21.49
CA ARG A 181 10.47 9.64 22.11
C ARG A 181 9.38 10.70 22.07
N ILE A 182 8.52 10.65 21.06
CA ILE A 182 7.48 11.64 20.77
C ILE A 182 6.12 10.94 20.58
N PRO A 183 5.60 10.30 21.64
CA PRO A 183 4.42 9.43 21.56
C PRO A 183 3.18 10.15 21.02
N ASP A 184 2.99 11.42 21.34
CA ASP A 184 1.83 12.20 20.85
C ASP A 184 1.81 12.31 19.32
N GLN A 185 2.98 12.52 18.69
CA GLN A 185 3.07 12.58 17.23
C GLN A 185 2.94 11.20 16.60
N VAL A 186 3.62 10.18 17.14
CA VAL A 186 3.58 8.81 16.62
C VAL A 186 2.16 8.25 16.69
N LEU A 187 1.49 8.34 17.85
CA LEU A 187 0.12 7.87 18.01
C LEU A 187 -0.87 8.72 17.20
N GLY A 188 -0.62 10.04 17.08
CA GLY A 188 -1.39 10.93 16.22
C GLY A 188 -1.37 10.49 14.76
N ASP A 189 -0.18 10.22 14.20
CA ASP A 189 -0.03 9.75 12.83
C ASP A 189 -0.63 8.36 12.62
N LEU A 190 -0.51 7.44 13.59
CA LEU A 190 -1.17 6.13 13.53
C LEU A 190 -2.71 6.26 13.45
N LEU A 191 -3.30 7.15 14.24
CA LEU A 191 -4.73 7.42 14.20
C LEU A 191 -5.15 8.17 12.92
N ALA A 192 -4.27 9.02 12.37
CA ALA A 192 -4.47 9.66 11.07
C ALA A 192 -4.59 8.61 9.96
N ASN A 193 -3.70 7.60 9.95
CA ASN A 193 -3.77 6.44 9.05
C ASN A 193 -5.10 5.68 9.19
N VAL A 194 -5.52 5.35 10.42
CA VAL A 194 -6.80 4.68 10.70
C VAL A 194 -7.98 5.48 10.13
N THR A 195 -7.99 6.79 10.39
CA THR A 195 -9.06 7.71 10.00
C THR A 195 -9.13 7.87 8.48
N ALA A 196 -7.98 8.08 7.82
CA ALA A 196 -7.90 8.23 6.39
C ALA A 196 -8.39 6.96 5.66
N ASN A 197 -7.95 5.78 6.10
CA ASN A 197 -8.41 4.51 5.53
C ASN A 197 -9.91 4.26 5.74
N GLN A 198 -10.47 4.73 6.86
CA GLN A 198 -11.91 4.70 7.11
C GLN A 198 -12.69 5.57 6.12
N VAL A 199 -12.24 6.82 5.91
CA VAL A 199 -12.85 7.75 4.94
C VAL A 199 -12.83 7.14 3.54
N GLY A 200 -11.68 6.61 3.12
CA GLY A 200 -11.53 5.91 1.85
C GLY A 200 -12.49 4.73 1.69
N GLY A 201 -12.59 3.89 2.72
CA GLY A 201 -13.51 2.76 2.71
C GLY A 201 -14.97 3.18 2.54
N GLN A 202 -15.40 4.25 3.21
CA GLN A 202 -16.75 4.79 3.04
C GLN A 202 -16.97 5.33 1.63
N MET A 203 -16.01 6.07 1.08
CA MET A 203 -16.13 6.61 -0.28
C MET A 203 -16.15 5.52 -1.36
N ILE A 204 -15.46 4.39 -1.13
CA ILE A 204 -15.56 3.21 -2.01
C ILE A 204 -16.98 2.62 -1.96
N LEU A 205 -17.62 2.57 -0.78
CA LEU A 205 -19.00 2.12 -0.65
C LEU A 205 -19.98 3.05 -1.37
N ASP A 206 -19.79 4.37 -1.22
CA ASP A 206 -20.60 5.37 -1.92
C ASP A 206 -20.41 5.25 -3.44
N PHE A 207 -19.17 5.01 -3.89
CA PHE A 207 -18.85 4.76 -5.30
C PHE A 207 -19.56 3.53 -5.86
N ILE A 208 -19.49 2.36 -5.20
CA ILE A 208 -20.18 1.18 -5.72
C ILE A 208 -21.71 1.37 -5.72
N ALA A 209 -22.27 2.10 -4.75
CA ALA A 209 -23.69 2.41 -4.72
C ALA A 209 -24.11 3.36 -5.85
N GLU A 210 -23.31 4.40 -6.13
CA GLU A 210 -23.52 5.37 -7.22
C GLU A 210 -23.61 4.67 -8.59
N TYR A 211 -22.73 3.70 -8.83
CA TYR A 211 -22.65 2.96 -10.09
C TYR A 211 -23.43 1.63 -10.10
N GLY A 212 -24.12 1.28 -9.02
CA GLY A 212 -24.88 0.03 -8.91
C GLY A 212 -24.02 -1.24 -8.97
N LEU A 213 -22.77 -1.15 -8.51
CA LEU A 213 -21.81 -2.26 -8.48
C LEU A 213 -21.96 -3.09 -7.21
N GLN A 214 -21.53 -4.36 -7.28
CA GLN A 214 -21.44 -5.26 -6.12
C GLN A 214 -20.01 -5.32 -5.54
N ASN A 215 -19.01 -5.00 -6.35
CA ASN A 215 -17.59 -4.94 -6.01
C ASN A 215 -16.83 -4.16 -7.11
N ILE A 216 -15.51 -4.07 -6.98
CA ILE A 216 -14.63 -3.39 -7.95
C ILE A 216 -13.78 -4.37 -8.78
N ASP A 217 -14.08 -5.67 -8.78
CA ASP A 217 -13.19 -6.71 -9.34
C ASP A 217 -13.02 -6.55 -10.86
N GLN A 218 -14.13 -6.39 -11.59
CA GLN A 218 -14.11 -6.19 -13.05
C GLN A 218 -13.39 -4.89 -13.44
N LEU A 219 -13.58 -3.84 -12.64
CA LEU A 219 -12.91 -2.54 -12.82
C LEU A 219 -11.40 -2.68 -12.58
N SER A 220 -10.99 -3.33 -11.49
CA SER A 220 -9.59 -3.64 -11.20
C SER A 220 -8.93 -4.42 -12.34
N HIS A 221 -9.57 -5.49 -12.82
CA HIS A 221 -9.06 -6.29 -13.93
C HIS A 221 -8.85 -5.44 -15.20
N SER A 222 -9.84 -4.60 -15.55
CA SER A 222 -9.79 -3.75 -16.73
C SER A 222 -8.69 -2.67 -16.63
N ILE A 223 -8.52 -2.05 -15.46
CA ILE A 223 -7.46 -1.06 -15.19
C ILE A 223 -6.08 -1.71 -15.31
N ARG A 224 -5.91 -2.86 -14.68
CA ARG A 224 -4.63 -3.59 -14.68
C ARG A 224 -4.28 -4.11 -16.06
N HIS A 225 -5.24 -4.65 -16.81
CA HIS A 225 -5.05 -5.05 -18.19
C HIS A 225 -4.62 -3.88 -19.07
N SER A 226 -5.26 -2.72 -18.90
CA SER A 226 -4.91 -1.49 -19.63
C SER A 226 -3.49 -1.02 -19.30
N SER A 227 -3.10 -1.09 -18.02
CA SER A 227 -1.76 -0.71 -17.55
C SER A 227 -0.68 -1.69 -18.05
N GLU A 228 -0.95 -3.00 -18.03
CA GLU A 228 -0.05 -4.01 -18.59
C GLU A 228 0.14 -3.81 -20.08
N LYS A 229 -0.96 -3.58 -20.83
CA LYS A 229 -0.90 -3.32 -22.27
C LYS A 229 -0.05 -2.09 -22.57
N ALA A 230 -0.28 -0.97 -21.87
CA ALA A 230 0.51 0.25 -22.05
C ALA A 230 2.00 0.02 -21.75
N MET A 231 2.32 -0.72 -20.68
CA MET A 231 3.70 -1.08 -20.36
C MET A 231 4.34 -1.95 -21.45
N ARG A 232 3.62 -2.96 -21.95
CA ARG A 232 4.08 -3.84 -23.04
C ARG A 232 4.34 -3.09 -24.34
N GLU A 233 3.45 -2.17 -24.70
CA GLU A 233 3.62 -1.30 -25.87
C GLU A 233 4.88 -0.42 -25.71
N ALA A 234 5.07 0.19 -24.53
CA ALA A 234 6.28 0.98 -24.25
C ALA A 234 7.57 0.15 -24.28
N ILE A 235 7.57 -1.09 -23.78
CA ILE A 235 8.73 -1.99 -23.86
C ILE A 235 9.02 -2.38 -25.31
N GLN A 236 7.98 -2.63 -26.11
CA GLN A 236 8.11 -3.04 -27.51
C GLN A 236 8.76 -1.97 -28.41
N GLU A 237 8.69 -0.69 -28.02
CA GLU A 237 9.41 0.39 -28.70
C GLU A 237 10.93 0.35 -28.46
N MET A 238 11.37 -0.37 -27.43
CA MET A 238 12.79 -0.54 -27.12
C MET A 238 13.42 -1.61 -28.03
N LYS A 239 14.73 -1.52 -28.25
CA LYS A 239 15.44 -2.54 -29.05
C LYS A 239 15.69 -3.78 -28.21
N ASP A 240 15.41 -4.95 -28.77
CA ASP A 240 15.80 -6.22 -28.17
C ASP A 240 17.31 -6.26 -27.92
N GLY A 241 17.69 -6.76 -26.75
CA GLY A 241 19.10 -6.80 -26.35
C GLY A 241 19.29 -6.86 -24.84
N SER A 242 20.55 -6.80 -24.44
CA SER A 242 20.92 -6.73 -23.03
C SER A 242 21.66 -5.44 -22.73
N TYR A 243 21.17 -4.76 -21.70
CA TYR A 243 21.66 -3.48 -21.21
C TYR A 243 22.23 -3.70 -19.83
N ARG A 244 23.45 -3.22 -19.60
CA ARG A 244 24.15 -3.37 -18.32
C ARG A 244 24.62 -2.01 -17.85
N ASN A 245 24.46 -1.75 -16.56
CA ASN A 245 25.02 -0.58 -15.92
C ASN A 245 25.43 -0.93 -14.48
N SER A 246 26.33 -0.15 -13.91
CA SER A 246 26.73 -0.23 -12.52
C SER A 246 26.94 1.17 -11.96
N VAL A 247 26.56 1.37 -10.70
CA VAL A 247 26.80 2.61 -9.96
C VAL A 247 27.56 2.29 -8.68
N GLU A 248 28.47 3.19 -8.28
CA GLU A 248 29.09 3.11 -6.97
C GLU A 248 28.18 3.79 -5.94
N ILE A 249 27.91 3.10 -4.84
CA ILE A 249 27.15 3.61 -3.69
C ILE A 249 28.04 3.63 -2.45
N GLU A 250 27.70 4.46 -1.48
CA GLU A 250 28.39 4.45 -0.19
C GLU A 250 28.06 3.17 0.59
N GLY A 251 29.09 2.49 1.08
CA GLY A 251 28.96 1.36 2.00
C GLY A 251 29.74 1.64 3.29
N ILE A 252 29.45 0.85 4.33
CA ILE A 252 30.04 1.01 5.67
C ILE A 252 31.57 0.89 5.62
N ASP A 253 32.11 -0.06 4.85
CA ASP A 253 33.54 -0.34 4.74
C ASP A 253 34.19 0.25 3.49
N GLY A 254 33.48 1.13 2.77
CA GLY A 254 33.91 1.75 1.51
C GLY A 254 32.86 1.67 0.41
N PRO A 255 33.16 2.18 -0.79
CA PRO A 255 32.23 2.14 -1.92
C PRO A 255 31.83 0.71 -2.30
N LEU A 256 30.55 0.52 -2.61
CA LEU A 256 29.99 -0.72 -3.11
C LEU A 256 29.52 -0.51 -4.56
N SER A 257 29.78 -1.49 -5.42
CA SER A 257 29.29 -1.46 -6.80
C SER A 257 27.94 -2.15 -6.91
N LEU A 258 26.89 -1.40 -7.24
CA LEU A 258 25.55 -1.93 -7.53
C LEU A 258 25.37 -2.07 -9.03
N GLY A 259 25.41 -3.32 -9.52
CA GLY A 259 25.22 -3.67 -10.92
C GLY A 259 23.78 -4.08 -11.23
N CYS A 260 23.30 -3.73 -12.42
CA CYS A 260 22.00 -4.12 -12.95
C CYS A 260 22.12 -4.56 -14.42
N GLN A 261 21.41 -5.62 -14.80
CA GLN A 261 21.31 -6.07 -16.19
C GLN A 261 19.82 -6.18 -16.57
N ALA A 262 19.38 -5.36 -17.51
CA ALA A 262 18.08 -5.52 -18.14
C ALA A 262 18.21 -6.30 -19.46
N ARG A 263 17.34 -7.28 -19.69
CA ARG A 263 17.20 -8.01 -20.96
C ARG A 263 15.82 -7.76 -21.54
N ILE A 264 15.79 -7.20 -22.75
CA ILE A 264 14.57 -6.87 -23.49
C ILE A 264 14.39 -7.90 -24.61
N GLU A 265 13.20 -8.49 -24.67
CA GLU A 265 12.76 -9.42 -25.71
C GLU A 265 11.30 -9.16 -26.08
N GLY A 266 11.06 -8.58 -27.24
CA GLY A 266 9.74 -8.14 -27.68
C GLY A 266 9.12 -7.14 -26.69
N SER A 267 7.99 -7.51 -26.08
CA SER A 267 7.28 -6.68 -25.10
C SER A 267 7.57 -7.07 -23.64
N SER A 268 8.69 -7.75 -23.38
CA SER A 268 9.09 -8.23 -22.05
C SER A 268 10.45 -7.68 -21.63
N ILE A 269 10.59 -7.36 -20.35
CA ILE A 269 11.84 -6.95 -19.70
C ILE A 269 12.12 -7.87 -18.51
N ASN A 270 13.36 -8.34 -18.39
CA ASN A 270 13.88 -9.07 -17.24
C ASN A 270 15.02 -8.28 -16.62
N ILE A 271 14.97 -8.04 -15.31
CA ILE A 271 15.96 -7.25 -14.53
C ILE A 271 16.60 -8.17 -13.50
#